data_AF-A0A015X9J5-F1
#
_entry.id   AF-A0A015X9J5-F1
#
_cell.length_a   1.000
_cell.length_b   1.000
_cell.length_c   1.000
_cell.angle_alpha   90.00
_cell.angle_beta   90.00
_cell.angle_gamma   90.00
#
_symmetry.space_group_name_H-M   'P 1'
#
loop_
_entity.id
_entity.type
_entity.pdbx_description
1 polymer ?
#
loop_
_entity_poly.entity_id
_entity_poly.type
_entity_poly.pdbx_seq_one_letter_code
_entity_poly.pdbx_strand_id
1 'polypeptide(L)' 'MKAIEIQKELETYIDPVKREYLPGFFKTGKGQYGEGDRFLGIVVPATRLVAKKYKNAPFEVMAELLQSEWH' A
#
# COMPACT_ATOMS: atom_id res chain seq x y z
N MET A 1 -17.26 4.11 8.04
CA MET A 1 -16.21 3.50 7.22
C MET A 1 -14.98 3.41 8.09
N LYS A 2 -14.37 2.23 8.18
CA LYS A 2 -13.19 1.99 9.01
C LYS A 2 -11.98 1.74 8.11
N ALA A 3 -10.79 2.17 8.52
CA ALA A 3 -9.56 1.93 7.76
C ALA A 3 -9.36 0.44 7.42
N ILE A 4 -9.74 -0.45 8.34
CA ILE A 4 -9.67 -1.90 8.15
C ILE A 4 -10.47 -2.42 6.94
N GLU A 5 -11.56 -1.74 6.54
CA GLU A 5 -12.36 -2.14 5.38
C GLU A 5 -11.61 -1.83 4.08
N ILE A 6 -10.98 -0.65 4.02
CA ILE A 6 -10.17 -0.21 2.87
C ILE A 6 -8.90 -1.06 2.77
N GLN A 7 -8.25 -1.34 3.90
CA GLN A 7 -7.07 -2.21 3.95
C GLN A 7 -7.40 -3.62 3.46
N LYS A 8 -8.49 -4.23 3.93
CA LYS A 8 -8.92 -5.56 3.46
C LYS A 8 -9.18 -5.58 1.95
N GLU A 9 -9.75 -4.51 1.40
CA GLU A 9 -9.94 -4.43 -0.06
C GLU A 9 -8.62 -4.29 -0.81
N LEU A 10 -7.68 -3.46 -0.32
CA LEU A 10 -6.33 -3.38 -0.87
C LEU A 10 -5.64 -4.76 -0.89
N GLU A 11 -5.76 -5.52 0.20
CA GLU A 11 -5.17 -6.85 0.34
C GLU A 11 -5.71 -7.87 -0.68
N THR A 12 -6.90 -7.66 -1.26
CA THR A 12 -7.41 -8.51 -2.36
C THR A 12 -6.60 -8.37 -3.66
N TYR A 13 -5.78 -7.33 -3.79
CA TYR A 13 -4.92 -7.06 -4.94
C TYR A 13 -3.44 -7.40 -4.69
N ILE A 14 -3.12 -8.11 -3.60
CA ILE A 14 -1.76 -8.57 -3.33
C ILE A 14 -1.30 -9.50 -4.46
N ASP A 15 -0.19 -9.12 -5.09
CA ASP A 15 0.52 -9.97 -6.05
C ASP A 15 1.82 -10.46 -5.40
N PRO A 16 1.98 -11.76 -5.14
CA PRO A 16 3.18 -12.30 -4.48
C PRO A 16 4.45 -12.11 -5.33
N VAL A 17 4.34 -12.12 -6.66
CA VAL A 17 5.49 -11.90 -7.56
C VAL A 17 5.95 -10.46 -7.46
N LYS A 18 5.01 -9.50 -7.41
CA LYS A 18 5.35 -8.09 -7.22
C LYS A 18 5.87 -7.82 -5.82
N ARG A 19 5.32 -8.47 -4.79
CA ARG A 19 5.82 -8.36 -3.42
C ARG A 19 7.31 -8.73 -3.32
N GLU A 20 7.75 -9.76 -4.05
CA GLU A 20 9.16 -10.15 -4.10
C GLU A 20 10.01 -9.20 -4.93
N TYR A 21 9.50 -8.71 -6.06
CA TYR A 21 10.26 -7.87 -7.01
C TYR A 21 10.42 -6.41 -6.57
N LEU A 22 9.36 -5.79 -6.05
CA LEU A 22 9.31 -4.34 -5.77
C LEU A 22 10.37 -3.85 -4.77
N PRO A 23 10.68 -4.57 -3.67
CA PRO A 23 11.77 -4.18 -2.78
C PRO A 23 13.12 -3.99 -3.49
N GLY A 24 13.43 -4.88 -4.45
CA GLY A 24 14.65 -4.77 -5.25
C GLY A 24 14.63 -3.59 -6.22
N PHE A 25 13.49 -3.36 -6.89
CA PHE A 25 13.30 -2.23 -7.79
C PHE A 25 13.44 -0.87 -7.08
N PHE A 26 12.85 -0.74 -5.89
CA PHE A 26 12.93 0.47 -5.07
C PHE A 26 14.20 0.58 -4.22
N LYS A 27 15.04 -0.46 -4.24
CA LYS A 27 16.30 -0.52 -3.48
C LYS A 27 16.05 -0.28 -2.00
N THR A 28 15.41 -1.25 -1.34
CA THR A 28 15.04 -1.15 0.08
C THR A 28 16.07 -1.73 1.06
N GLY A 29 17.23 -2.14 0.55
CA GLY A 29 18.33 -2.62 1.38
C GLY A 29 18.96 -1.51 2.24
N LYS A 30 19.75 -1.92 3.23
CA LYS A 30 20.48 -1.00 4.11
C LYS A 30 21.39 -0.04 3.30
N GLY A 31 21.31 1.25 3.58
CA GLY A 31 22.01 2.33 2.90
C GLY A 31 21.49 2.68 1.51
N GLN A 32 20.32 2.14 1.11
CA GLN A 32 19.71 2.39 -0.19
C GLN A 32 18.54 3.39 -0.10
N TYR A 33 17.99 3.75 -1.26
CA TYR A 33 17.00 4.83 -1.36
C TYR A 33 15.71 4.57 -0.58
N GLY A 34 15.13 3.39 -0.73
CA GLY A 34 13.90 2.99 -0.03
C GLY A 34 14.19 2.19 1.24
N GLU A 35 15.31 2.42 1.92
CA GLU A 35 15.69 1.64 3.11
C GLU A 35 14.54 1.61 4.13
N GLY A 36 14.07 0.41 4.46
CA GLY A 36 12.98 0.20 5.41
C GLY A 36 11.59 0.08 4.79
N ASP A 37 11.41 0.46 3.52
CA ASP A 37 10.11 0.34 2.84
C ASP A 37 9.70 -1.13 2.71
N ARG A 38 8.41 -1.38 2.95
CA ARG A 38 7.79 -2.70 2.81
C ARG A 38 6.68 -2.64 1.78
N PHE A 39 6.64 -3.62 0.89
CA PHE A 39 5.67 -3.64 -0.20
C PHE A 39 4.71 -4.82 -0.07
N LEU A 40 3.41 -4.55 -0.21
CA LEU A 40 2.40 -5.61 -0.26
C LEU A 40 2.34 -6.31 -1.62
N GLY A 41 2.98 -5.75 -2.66
CA GLY A 41 2.87 -6.23 -4.04
C GLY A 41 1.68 -5.62 -4.81
N ILE A 42 0.98 -4.65 -4.21
CA ILE A 42 -0.14 -3.97 -4.84
C ILE A 42 0.39 -2.87 -5.76
N VAL A 43 0.04 -2.94 -7.04
CA VAL A 43 0.51 -1.95 -8.03
C VAL A 43 -0.39 -0.72 -8.07
N VAL A 44 0.18 0.43 -8.47
CA VAL A 44 -0.52 1.73 -8.53
C VAL A 44 -1.90 1.69 -9.21
N PRO A 45 -2.12 0.99 -10.34
CA PRO A 45 -3.46 0.88 -10.92
C PRO A 45 -4.50 0.29 -9.96
N ALA A 46 -4.16 -0.73 -9.16
CA ALA A 46 -5.06 -1.32 -8.18
C ALA A 46 -5.35 -0.38 -7.01
N THR A 47 -4.30 0.28 -6.47
CA THR A 47 -4.46 1.30 -5.41
C THR A 47 -5.41 2.42 -5.86
N ARG A 48 -5.32 2.86 -7.12
CA ARG A 48 -6.20 3.89 -7.68
C ARG A 48 -7.66 3.46 -7.78
N LEU A 49 -7.94 2.17 -8.03
CA LEU A 49 -9.31 1.65 -8.05
C LEU A 49 -9.94 1.76 -6.66
N VAL A 50 -9.22 1.31 -5.63
CA VAL A 50 -9.66 1.38 -4.24
C VAL A 50 -9.83 2.84 -3.80
N ALA A 51 -8.84 3.70 -4.06
CA ALA A 51 -8.92 5.12 -3.73
C ALA A 51 -10.14 5.81 -4.38
N LYS A 52 -10.45 5.49 -5.64
CA LYS A 52 -11.62 6.02 -6.34
C LYS A 52 -12.94 5.56 -5.69
N LYS A 53 -13.03 4.29 -5.28
CA LYS A 53 -14.20 3.73 -4.60
C LYS A 53 -14.45 4.40 -3.25
N TYR A 54 -13.38 4.71 -2.53
CA TYR A 54 -13.41 5.29 -1.18
C TYR A 54 -13.14 6.80 -1.14
N LYS A 55 -13.38 7.52 -2.24
CA LYS A 55 -13.07 8.95 -2.38
C LYS A 55 -13.71 9.87 -1.32
N ASN A 56 -14.79 9.43 -0.69
CA ASN A 56 -15.55 10.19 0.31
C ASN A 56 -15.24 9.71 1.74
N ALA A 57 -14.19 8.91 1.94
CA ALA A 57 -13.78 8.48 3.28
C ALA A 57 -13.42 9.70 4.15
N PRO A 58 -13.76 9.68 5.46
CA PRO A 58 -13.35 10.74 6.38
C PRO A 58 -11.83 10.90 6.43
N PHE A 59 -11.37 12.12 6.74
CA PHE A 59 -9.94 12.43 6.81
C PHE A 59 -9.21 11.56 7.83
N GLU A 60 -9.84 11.26 8.94
CA GLU A 60 -9.30 10.43 10.03
C GLU A 60 -8.98 9.01 9.55
N VAL A 61 -9.81 8.46 8.65
CA VAL A 61 -9.58 7.15 8.05
C VAL A 61 -8.34 7.17 7.15
N MET A 62 -8.14 8.25 6.39
CA MET A 62 -6.93 8.42 5.58
C MET A 62 -5.69 8.59 6.45
N ALA A 63 -5.79 9.39 7.52
CA ALA A 63 -4.70 9.60 8.46
C ALA A 63 -4.26 8.28 9.11
N GLU A 64 -5.21 7.42 9.49
CA GLU A 64 -4.96 6.07 10.01
C GLU A 64 -4.26 5.18 8.98
N LEU A 65 -4.74 5.13 7.74
CA LEU A 65 -4.12 4.34 6.66
C LEU A 65 -2.68 4.78 6.36
N LEU A 66 -2.40 6.08 6.43
CA LEU A 66 -1.06 6.65 6.19
C LEU A 66 -0.04 6.31 7.29
N GLN A 67 -0.48 5.82 8.46
CA GLN A 67 0.45 5.32 9.49
C GLN A 67 0.96 3.90 9.21
N SER A 68 0.48 3.25 8.15
CA SER A 68 0.94 1.93 7.76
C SER A 68 2.42 1.94 7.36
N GLU A 69 3.15 0.88 7.73
CA GLU A 69 4.52 0.65 7.25
C GLU A 69 4.57 0.16 5.79
N TRP A 70 3.41 -0.19 5.22
CA TRP A 70 3.28 -0.68 3.86
C TRP A 70 3.20 0.48 2.87
N HIS A 71 4.15 0.50 1.93
CA HIS A 71 4.25 1.42 0.80
C HIS A 71 3.53 0.86 -0.45
#